data_AF-A0A1F7WNP6-F1
#
_entry.id   AF-A0A1F7WNP6-F1
#
_cell.length_a   1.000
_cell.length_b   1.000
_cell.length_c   1.000
_cell.angle_alpha   90.00
_cell.angle_beta   90.00
_cell.angle_gamma   90.00
#
_symmetry.space_group_name_H-M   'P 1'
#
loop_
_entity.id
_entity.type
_entity.pdbx_description
1 polymer ?
#
loop_
_entity_poly.entity_id
_entity_poly.type
_entity_poly.pdbx_seq_one_letter_code
_entity_poly.pdbx_strand_id
1 'polypeptide(L)'
;MDETLNINKIKELLASQIGVEPEDIDEEDFFTEDLHMTPTDLTDFTNVLEKEGFNTAKVDFTEIETVGDLIEALFQHEELK
;
A
#
# COMPACT_ATOMS: atom_id res chain seq x y z
N MET A 1 3.03 -18.71 4.05
CA MET A 1 3.51 -18.16 2.77
C MET A 1 3.81 -16.69 3.06
N ASP A 2 4.97 -16.22 2.64
CA ASP A 2 5.73 -15.11 3.21
C ASP A 2 5.01 -13.75 3.24
N GLU A 3 4.54 -13.31 4.43
CA GLU A 3 4.04 -11.95 4.68
C GLU A 3 5.03 -10.86 4.20
N THR A 4 6.33 -11.11 4.38
CA THR A 4 7.40 -10.20 3.95
C THR A 4 7.45 -10.00 2.43
N LEU A 5 7.05 -11.01 1.64
CA LEU A 5 7.04 -10.92 0.17
C LEU A 5 5.95 -9.95 -0.30
N ASN A 6 4.80 -9.99 0.37
CA ASN A 6 3.65 -9.15 0.07
C ASN A 6 3.94 -7.67 0.40
N ILE A 7 4.64 -7.38 1.51
CA ILE A 7 5.05 -6.01 1.87
C ILE A 7 5.98 -5.41 0.81
N ASN A 8 7.03 -6.15 0.43
CA ASN A 8 7.98 -5.71 -0.59
C ASN A 8 7.25 -5.42 -1.91
N LYS A 9 6.26 -6.25 -2.27
CA LYS A 9 5.50 -6.06 -3.49
C LYS A 9 4.62 -4.81 -3.48
N ILE A 10 3.98 -4.50 -2.34
CA ILE A 10 3.22 -3.25 -2.16
C ILE A 10 4.17 -2.06 -2.33
N LYS A 11 5.33 -2.07 -1.67
CA LYS A 11 6.35 -1.02 -1.81
C LYS A 11 6.87 -0.89 -3.23
N GLU A 12 7.16 -1.99 -3.93
CA GLU A 12 7.60 -1.98 -5.34
C GLU A 12 6.57 -1.36 -6.27
N LEU A 13 5.29 -1.73 -6.11
CA LEU A 13 4.21 -1.18 -6.91
C LEU A 13 4.02 0.32 -6.62
N LEU A 14 4.14 0.72 -5.35
CA LEU A 14 4.00 2.10 -4.93
C LEU A 14 5.14 2.94 -5.52
N ALA A 15 6.36 2.48 -5.32
CA ALA A 15 7.58 3.08 -5.86
C ALA A 15 7.54 3.24 -7.37
N SER A 16 7.08 2.21 -8.10
CA SER A 16 6.90 2.29 -9.54
C SER A 16 5.88 3.35 -9.95
N GLN A 17 4.90 3.68 -9.11
CA GLN A 17 3.84 4.62 -9.45
C GLN A 17 4.27 6.08 -9.28
N ILE A 18 5.01 6.37 -8.22
CA ILE A 18 5.59 7.71 -7.96
C ILE A 18 6.95 7.90 -8.66
N GLY A 19 7.57 6.83 -9.14
CA GLY A 19 8.86 6.87 -9.82
C GLY A 19 10.06 6.98 -8.87
N VAL A 20 9.94 6.42 -7.67
CA VAL A 20 11.05 6.30 -6.69
C VAL A 20 11.48 4.85 -6.55
N GLU A 21 12.45 4.58 -5.68
CA GLU A 21 12.89 3.23 -5.36
C GLU A 21 12.13 2.68 -4.14
N PRO A 22 11.77 1.38 -4.09
CA PRO A 22 11.04 0.79 -2.97
C PRO A 22 11.82 0.81 -1.65
N GLU A 23 13.14 1.00 -1.71
CA GLU A 23 14.01 1.20 -0.55
C GLU A 23 13.96 2.61 0.03
N ASP A 24 13.49 3.59 -0.76
CA ASP A 24 13.30 4.99 -0.34
C ASP A 24 11.93 5.18 0.34
N ILE A 25 11.07 4.15 0.31
CA ILE A 25 9.73 4.18 0.90
C ILE A 25 9.73 3.52 2.27
N ASP A 26 9.52 4.35 3.29
CA ASP A 26 9.31 3.94 4.66
C ASP A 26 7.84 3.78 5.00
N GLU A 27 7.57 2.98 6.03
CA GLU A 27 6.20 2.77 6.54
C GLU A 27 5.62 4.02 7.23
N GLU A 28 6.47 4.94 7.64
CA GLU A 28 6.09 6.23 8.24
C GLU A 28 5.82 7.31 7.17
N ASP A 29 6.10 7.06 5.89
CA ASP A 29 5.87 8.02 4.82
C ASP A 29 4.37 8.24 4.58
N PHE A 30 3.97 9.51 4.51
CA PHE A 30 2.60 9.88 4.16
C PHE A 30 2.39 9.81 2.66
N PHE A 31 1.30 9.17 2.24
CA PHE A 31 0.98 9.06 0.81
C PHE A 31 0.83 10.42 0.13
N THR A 32 0.23 11.38 0.82
CA THR A 32 -0.10 12.70 0.24
C THR A 32 0.99 13.75 0.49
N GLU A 33 1.68 13.69 1.63
CA GLU A 33 2.70 14.67 2.01
C GLU A 33 4.10 14.26 1.53
N ASP A 34 4.57 13.05 1.84
CA ASP A 34 5.93 12.59 1.50
C ASP A 34 5.99 12.02 0.08
N LEU A 35 5.06 11.11 -0.26
CA LEU A 35 5.03 10.47 -1.57
C LEU A 35 4.35 11.32 -2.64
N HIS A 36 3.76 12.46 -2.24
CA HIS A 36 3.03 13.38 -3.11
C HIS A 36 2.00 12.70 -4.03
N MET A 37 1.42 11.59 -3.59
CA MET A 37 0.39 10.87 -4.34
C MET A 37 -0.92 11.62 -4.30
N THR A 38 -1.59 11.63 -5.45
CA THR A 38 -2.96 12.14 -5.51
C THR A 38 -3.94 11.02 -5.12
N PRO A 39 -5.16 11.36 -4.68
CA PRO A 39 -6.22 10.36 -4.47
C PRO A 39 -6.53 9.54 -5.74
N THR A 40 -6.21 10.07 -6.93
CA THR A 40 -6.30 9.30 -8.18
C THR A 40 -5.22 8.22 -8.25
N ASP A 41 -3.98 8.52 -7.88
CA ASP A 41 -2.88 7.54 -7.83
C ASP A 41 -3.16 6.46 -6.80
N LEU A 42 -3.68 6.82 -5.62
CA LEU A 42 -4.11 5.85 -4.61
C LEU A 42 -5.21 4.93 -5.15
N THR A 43 -6.20 5.48 -5.84
CA THR A 43 -7.27 4.66 -6.45
C THR A 43 -6.71 3.71 -7.52
N ASP A 44 -5.77 4.18 -8.35
CA ASP A 44 -5.12 3.34 -9.37
C ASP A 44 -4.27 2.24 -8.72
N PHE A 45 -3.52 2.59 -7.69
CA PHE A 45 -2.73 1.67 -6.88
C PHE A 45 -3.58 0.56 -6.26
N THR A 46 -4.71 0.93 -5.65
CA THR A 46 -5.71 0.00 -5.12
C THR A 46 -6.19 -0.99 -6.16
N ASN A 47 -6.47 -0.54 -7.39
CA ASN A 47 -6.88 -1.42 -8.48
C ASN A 47 -5.75 -2.40 -8.89
N VAL A 48 -4.49 -1.98 -8.81
CA VAL A 48 -3.34 -2.86 -9.08
C VAL A 48 -3.20 -3.90 -7.97
N LEU A 49 -3.34 -3.50 -6.71
CA LEU A 49 -3.33 -4.40 -5.57
C LEU A 49 -4.44 -5.47 -5.68
N GLU A 50 -5.67 -5.09 -6.01
CA GLU A 50 -6.77 -6.03 -6.23
C GLU A 50 -6.49 -7.04 -7.34
N LYS A 51 -5.84 -6.60 -8.44
CA LYS A 51 -5.44 -7.50 -9.54
C LYS A 51 -4.37 -8.49 -9.13
N GLU A 52 -3.47 -8.10 -8.23
CA GLU A 52 -2.43 -8.97 -7.67
C GLU A 52 -2.97 -9.94 -6.61
N GLY A 53 -4.24 -9.77 -6.20
CA GLY A 53 -4.93 -10.64 -5.24
C GLY A 53 -4.99 -10.09 -3.81
N PHE A 54 -4.58 -8.84 -3.60
CA PHE A 54 -4.72 -8.15 -2.32
C PHE A 54 -6.15 -7.64 -2.13
N ASN A 55 -6.71 -7.81 -0.94
CA ASN A 55 -8.08 -7.40 -0.67
C ASN A 55 -8.13 -5.99 -0.08
N THR A 56 -8.08 -4.99 -0.96
CA THR A 56 -8.21 -3.57 -0.58
C THR A 56 -9.67 -3.14 -0.35
N ALA A 57 -10.66 -3.98 -0.65
CA ALA A 57 -12.07 -3.62 -0.51
C ALA A 57 -12.52 -3.40 0.94
N LYS A 58 -11.72 -3.85 1.91
CA LYS A 58 -11.93 -3.64 3.35
C LYS A 58 -10.99 -2.62 3.96
N VAL A 59 -10.07 -2.10 3.16
CA VAL A 59 -9.08 -1.12 3.55
C VAL A 59 -9.73 0.25 3.50
N ASP A 60 -9.74 0.95 4.62
CA ASP A 60 -10.35 2.28 4.71
C ASP A 60 -9.30 3.35 4.45
N PHE A 61 -9.17 3.75 3.19
CA PHE A 61 -8.25 4.81 2.75
C PHE A 61 -8.56 6.19 3.36
N THR A 62 -9.64 6.34 4.13
CA THR A 62 -9.92 7.56 4.88
C THR A 62 -9.28 7.57 6.27
N GLU A 63 -8.95 6.40 6.81
CA GLU A 63 -8.21 6.24 8.07
C GLU A 63 -6.70 6.06 7.83
N ILE A 64 -6.33 5.62 6.63
CA ILE A 64 -4.94 5.37 6.22
C ILE A 64 -4.29 6.67 5.73
N GLU A 65 -3.24 7.08 6.44
CA GLU A 65 -2.45 8.26 6.10
C GLU A 65 -1.04 7.90 5.60
N THR A 66 -0.47 6.78 6.09
CA THR A 66 0.90 6.34 5.80
C THR A 66 0.97 4.97 5.13
N VAL A 67 2.10 4.68 4.49
CA VAL A 67 2.36 3.39 3.84
C VAL A 67 2.23 2.22 4.79
N GLY A 68 2.71 2.38 6.02
CA GLY A 68 2.59 1.40 7.09
C GLY A 68 1.14 1.09 7.44
N ASP A 69 0.30 2.12 7.55
CA ASP A 69 -1.12 1.97 7.86
C ASP A 69 -1.85 1.18 6.76
N LEU A 70 -1.50 1.43 5.48
CA LEU A 70 -2.03 0.64 4.36
C LEU A 70 -1.58 -0.82 4.42
N ILE A 71 -0.30 -1.05 4.67
CA ILE A 71 0.27 -2.39 4.81
C ILE A 71 -0.46 -3.10 5.94
N GLU A 72 -0.50 -2.52 7.14
CA GLU A 72 -1.21 -3.09 8.28
C GLU A 72 -2.68 -3.36 7.98
N ALA A 73 -3.40 -2.45 7.32
CA ALA A 73 -4.80 -2.68 6.93
C ALA A 73 -4.97 -3.86 5.97
N LEU A 74 -4.02 -4.08 5.06
CA LEU A 74 -4.02 -5.21 4.14
C LEU A 74 -3.72 -6.54 4.85
N PHE A 75 -2.83 -6.56 5.84
CA PHE A 75 -2.42 -7.78 6.56
C PHE A 75 -3.28 -8.09 7.79
N GLN A 76 -3.82 -7.08 8.50
CA GLN A 76 -4.71 -7.24 9.65
C GLN A 76 -5.93 -8.10 9.32
N HIS A 77 -6.36 -8.15 8.06
CA HIS A 77 -7.51 -8.94 7.65
C HIS A 77 -7.23 -10.43 7.45
N GLU A 78 -5.97 -10.89 7.54
CA GLU A 78 -5.60 -12.31 7.43
C GLU A 78 -5.80 -13.09 8.76
N GLU A 79 -6.11 -12.41 9.88
CA GLU A 79 -6.10 -13.05 11.21
C GLU A 79 -7.41 -13.70 11.68
N LEU A 80 -8.45 -13.85 10.84
CA LEU A 80 -9.70 -14.51 11.25
C LEU A 80 -10.29 -15.42 10.17
N LYS A 81 -9.69 -16.60 9.95
CA LYS A 81 -10.39 -17.91 10.01
C LYS A 81 -9.51 -19.14 9.76
#